data_AF-W2YJ30-F1
#
_entry.id   AF-W2YJ30-F1
#
_cell.length_a   1.000
_cell.length_b   1.000
_cell.length_c   1.000
_cell.angle_alpha   90.00
_cell.angle_beta   90.00
_cell.angle_gamma   90.00
#
_symmetry.space_group_name_H-M   'P 1'
#
loop_
_entity.id
_entity.type
_entity.pdbx_description
1 polymer ?
#
loop_
_entity_poly.entity_id
_entity_poly.type
_entity_poly.pdbx_seq_one_letter_code
_entity_poly.pdbx_strand_id
1 'polypeptide(L)'
;MEDREVFEAVTTDGWSIRLTNQPAQSPDLNVRDVGFFDSIQSLQSQTRPRNVEDLIEEVHLGFEATKATTLNKSFVTLQLMVQHIMRRCGGNECRLTYIKKDHLLRERNLPISLPCNSQLYYDTLAAIAPPSLHVPSDLDYLL
;
A
#
# COMPACT_ATOMS: atom_id res chain seq x y z
N MET A 1 19.67 -2.48 8.45
CA MET A 1 19.42 -1.06 8.73
C MET A 1 20.66 -0.57 9.44
N GLU A 2 21.49 0.21 8.77
CA GLU A 2 22.81 0.62 9.30
C GLU A 2 22.75 1.92 10.12
N ASP A 3 21.63 2.64 10.02
CA ASP A 3 21.38 3.85 10.79
C ASP A 3 20.84 3.50 12.18
N ARG A 4 21.65 3.83 13.20
CA ARG A 4 21.35 3.58 14.60
C ARG A 4 20.14 4.38 15.09
N GLU A 5 20.01 5.64 14.68
CA GLU A 5 18.91 6.50 15.11
C GLU A 5 17.59 5.97 14.55
N VAL A 6 17.60 5.50 13.31
CA VAL A 6 16.44 4.86 12.69
C VAL A 6 16.10 3.55 13.41
N PHE A 7 17.10 2.73 13.77
CA PHE A 7 16.87 1.47 14.48
C PHE A 7 16.26 1.69 15.88
N GLU A 8 16.77 2.68 16.62
CA GLU A 8 16.21 3.08 17.90
C GLU A 8 14.76 3.56 17.70
N ALA A 9 14.49 4.46 16.76
CA ALA A 9 13.14 4.97 16.49
C ALA A 9 12.12 3.88 16.10
N VAL A 10 12.52 2.86 15.31
CA VAL A 10 11.61 1.77 14.89
C VAL A 10 11.31 0.74 16.00
N THR A 11 12.08 0.77 17.09
CA THR A 11 11.95 -0.14 18.24
C THR A 11 11.47 0.55 19.53
N THR A 12 11.43 1.89 19.55
CA THR A 12 10.86 2.68 20.64
C THR A 12 9.42 2.24 20.95
N ASP A 13 9.00 2.35 22.21
CA ASP A 13 7.64 2.02 22.69
C ASP A 13 7.16 0.58 22.40
N GLY A 14 8.09 -0.34 22.10
CA GLY A 14 7.77 -1.74 21.82
C GLY A 14 7.26 -2.01 20.40
N TRP A 15 7.40 -1.04 19.49
CA TRP A 15 7.08 -1.25 18.08
C TRP A 15 8.09 -2.20 17.42
N SER A 16 7.60 -3.00 16.46
CA SER A 16 8.44 -3.88 15.62
C SER A 16 8.26 -3.47 14.16
N ILE A 17 8.76 -2.28 13.80
CA ILE A 17 8.64 -1.74 12.44
C ILE A 17 9.74 -2.32 11.56
N ARG A 18 9.34 -2.96 10.45
CA ARG A 18 10.26 -3.41 9.40
C ARG A 18 10.26 -2.40 8.27
N LEU A 19 11.42 -1.82 7.97
CA LEU A 19 11.58 -0.98 6.79
C LEU A 19 11.74 -1.84 5.55
N THR A 20 10.94 -1.51 4.53
CA THR A 20 11.00 -2.13 3.20
C THR A 20 11.29 -1.05 2.17
N ASN A 21 12.16 -1.34 1.22
CA ASN A 21 12.48 -0.41 0.16
C ASN A 21 11.28 -0.27 -0.79
N GLN A 22 10.93 0.97 -1.13
CA GLN A 22 10.05 1.23 -2.28
C GLN A 22 10.88 1.26 -3.56
N PRO A 23 10.40 0.66 -4.67
CA PRO A 23 11.07 0.77 -5.95
C PRO A 23 11.18 2.23 -6.41
N ALA A 24 12.30 2.59 -7.04
CA ALA A 24 12.47 3.93 -7.58
C ALA A 24 11.39 4.26 -8.63
N GLN A 25 10.98 5.54 -8.68
CA GLN A 25 10.00 6.06 -9.66
C GLN A 25 8.67 5.29 -9.70
N SER A 26 8.25 4.70 -8.58
CA SER A 26 7.01 3.92 -8.48
C SER A 26 5.99 4.58 -7.54
N PRO A 27 5.45 5.78 -7.89
CA PRO A 27 4.49 6.49 -7.05
C PRO A 27 3.21 5.65 -6.82
N ASP A 28 2.88 4.80 -7.79
CA ASP A 28 1.79 3.83 -7.72
C ASP A 28 1.92 2.90 -6.50
N LEU A 29 3.13 2.61 -6.04
CA LEU A 29 3.37 1.72 -4.89
C LEU A 29 3.39 2.43 -3.54
N ASN A 30 3.00 3.70 -3.49
CA ASN A 30 2.87 4.45 -2.25
C ASN A 30 1.40 4.60 -1.85
N VAL A 31 0.93 3.76 -0.92
CA VAL A 31 -0.47 3.79 -0.42
C VAL A 31 -0.91 5.16 0.08
N ARG A 32 0.04 5.96 0.58
CA ARG A 32 -0.23 7.32 1.04
C ARG A 32 -0.65 8.21 -0.12
N ASP A 33 0.00 8.08 -1.27
CA ASP A 33 -0.28 8.87 -2.47
C ASP A 33 -1.53 8.34 -3.18
N VAL A 34 -1.59 7.04 -3.51
CA VAL A 34 -2.71 6.44 -4.30
C VAL A 34 -4.05 6.30 -3.56
N GLY A 35 -4.18 6.78 -2.34
CA GLY A 35 -5.41 6.56 -1.58
C GLY A 35 -5.66 7.56 -0.48
N PHE A 36 -4.71 7.70 0.44
CA PHE A 36 -4.93 8.54 1.61
C PHE A 36 -4.98 10.02 1.23
N PHE A 37 -3.95 10.53 0.55
CA PHE A 37 -3.94 11.91 0.10
C PHE A 37 -4.99 12.18 -0.98
N ASP A 38 -5.22 11.26 -1.91
CA ASP A 38 -6.31 11.36 -2.88
C ASP A 38 -7.68 11.53 -2.19
N SER A 39 -7.93 10.82 -1.08
CA SER A 39 -9.18 10.95 -0.34
C SER A 39 -9.35 12.31 0.32
N ILE A 40 -8.29 12.86 0.92
CA ILE A 40 -8.30 14.20 1.54
C ILE A 40 -8.39 15.29 0.46
N GLN A 41 -7.66 15.15 -0.65
CA GLN A 41 -7.68 16.10 -1.76
C GLN A 41 -9.05 16.13 -2.44
N SER A 42 -9.75 14.99 -2.52
CA SER A 42 -11.12 14.96 -3.03
C SER A 42 -12.09 15.80 -2.19
N LEU A 43 -11.83 15.91 -0.88
CA LEU A 43 -12.62 16.73 0.04
C LEU A 43 -12.24 18.22 -0.07
N GLN A 44 -10.95 18.55 -0.20
CA GLN A 44 -10.51 19.92 -0.47
C GLN A 44 -11.13 20.50 -1.75
N SER A 45 -11.37 19.67 -2.78
CA SER A 45 -12.03 20.12 -4.01
C SER A 45 -13.46 20.62 -3.80
N GLN A 46 -14.06 20.31 -2.65
CA GLN A 46 -15.43 20.68 -2.27
C GLN A 46 -15.46 21.91 -1.35
N THR A 47 -14.30 22.38 -0.88
CA THR A 47 -14.15 23.52 0.03
C THR A 47 -13.23 24.59 -0.56
N ARG A 48 -13.13 25.76 0.10
CA ARG A 48 -12.28 26.88 -0.35
C ARG A 48 -11.59 27.53 0.84
N PRO A 49 -10.53 26.91 1.39
CA PRO A 49 -9.74 27.49 2.46
C PRO A 49 -9.08 28.80 1.98
N ARG A 50 -9.05 29.83 2.84
CA ARG A 50 -8.50 31.16 2.51
C ARG A 50 -7.17 31.46 3.18
N ASN A 51 -6.81 30.69 4.20
CA ASN A 51 -5.58 30.82 4.97
C ASN A 51 -5.05 29.43 5.35
N VAL A 52 -3.95 29.39 6.11
CA VAL A 52 -3.31 28.14 6.51
C VAL A 52 -4.13 27.41 7.58
N GLU A 53 -4.79 28.15 8.46
CA GLU A 53 -5.63 27.61 9.53
C GLU A 53 -6.83 26.85 8.98
N ASP A 54 -7.53 27.43 7.99
CA ASP A 54 -8.62 26.79 7.26
C ASP A 54 -8.12 25.49 6.59
N LEU A 55 -6.92 25.50 5.99
CA LEU A 55 -6.34 24.32 5.35
C LEU A 55 -6.05 23.20 6.36
N ILE A 56 -5.55 23.55 7.54
CA ILE A 56 -5.29 22.60 8.64
C ILE A 56 -6.61 21.98 9.11
N GLU A 57 -7.64 22.81 9.31
CA GLU A 57 -8.98 22.34 9.72
C GLU A 57 -9.57 21.36 8.69
N GLU A 58 -9.47 21.68 7.40
CA GLU A 58 -9.94 20.83 6.32
C GLU A 58 -9.22 19.47 6.28
N VAL A 59 -7.91 19.44 6.53
CA VAL A 59 -7.15 18.18 6.63
C VAL A 59 -7.62 17.34 7.82
N HIS A 60 -7.87 17.97 8.98
CA HIS A 60 -8.40 17.27 10.15
C HIS A 60 -9.80 16.69 9.88
N LEU A 61 -10.69 17.48 9.28
CA LEU A 61 -12.03 17.01 8.90
C LEU A 61 -11.96 15.86 7.90
N GLY A 62 -11.06 15.96 6.92
CA GLY A 62 -10.85 14.89 5.95
C GLY A 62 -10.31 13.60 6.58
N PHE A 63 -9.39 13.72 7.53
CA PHE A 63 -8.90 12.58 8.31
C PHE A 63 -10.03 11.90 9.10
N GLU A 64 -10.81 12.66 9.87
CA GLU A 64 -11.93 12.14 10.66
C GLU A 64 -13.04 11.53 9.79
N ALA A 65 -13.29 12.10 8.61
CA ALA A 65 -14.25 11.55 7.66
C ALA A 65 -13.76 10.27 6.96
N THR A 66 -12.45 9.99 6.98
CA THR A 66 -11.85 8.86 6.28
C THR A 66 -12.16 7.55 7.02
N LYS A 67 -12.94 6.69 6.36
CA LYS A 67 -13.34 5.40 6.92
C LYS A 67 -12.24 4.37 6.74
N ALA A 68 -12.07 3.47 7.71
CA ALA A 68 -11.20 2.31 7.59
C ALA A 68 -11.50 1.46 6.34
N THR A 69 -12.77 1.44 5.90
CA THR A 69 -13.19 0.76 4.67
C THR A 69 -12.69 1.45 3.39
N THR A 70 -12.52 2.78 3.40
CA THR A 70 -11.87 3.53 2.32
C THR A 70 -10.40 3.15 2.24
N LEU A 71 -9.69 3.15 3.37
CA LEU A 71 -8.29 2.72 3.43
C LEU A 71 -8.12 1.28 2.97
N ASN A 72 -9.00 0.37 3.38
CA ASN A 72 -8.94 -1.02 2.94
C ASN A 72 -9.04 -1.14 1.40
N LYS A 73 -9.89 -0.34 0.75
CA LYS A 73 -9.95 -0.33 -0.73
C LYS A 73 -8.65 0.14 -1.37
N SER A 74 -7.95 1.11 -0.76
CA SER A 74 -6.64 1.56 -1.22
C SER A 74 -5.58 0.47 -1.06
N PHE A 75 -5.53 -0.22 0.08
CA PHE A 75 -4.62 -1.34 0.30
C PHE A 75 -4.89 -2.51 -0.66
N VAL A 76 -6.15 -2.87 -0.89
CA VAL A 76 -6.54 -3.88 -1.89
C VAL A 76 -6.11 -3.46 -3.30
N THR A 77 -6.18 -2.16 -3.62
CA THR A 77 -5.71 -1.63 -4.91
C THR A 77 -4.19 -1.73 -5.04
N LEU A 78 -3.45 -1.38 -3.98
CA LEU A 78 -2.00 -1.53 -3.94
C LEU A 78 -1.59 -2.99 -4.16
N GLN A 79 -2.26 -3.94 -3.50
CA GLN A 79 -1.98 -5.37 -3.67
C GLN A 79 -2.28 -5.85 -5.09
N LEU A 80 -3.35 -5.37 -5.73
CA LEU A 80 -3.60 -5.63 -7.16
C LEU A 80 -2.48 -5.08 -8.04
N MET A 81 -1.94 -3.91 -7.74
CA MET A 81 -0.82 -3.33 -8.50
C MET A 81 0.46 -4.12 -8.32
N VAL A 82 0.81 -4.52 -7.10
CA VAL A 82 1.98 -5.37 -6.85
C VAL A 82 1.86 -6.68 -7.64
N GLN A 83 0.71 -7.36 -7.58
CA GLN A 83 0.49 -8.57 -8.37
C GLN A 83 0.53 -8.32 -9.89
N HIS A 84 0.08 -7.15 -10.35
CA HIS A 84 0.16 -6.78 -11.76
C HIS A 84 1.61 -6.60 -12.21
N ILE A 85 2.41 -5.87 -11.45
CA ILE A 85 3.84 -5.64 -11.70
C ILE A 85 4.60 -6.98 -11.74
N MET A 86 4.30 -7.88 -10.80
CA MET A 86 4.84 -9.25 -10.78
C MET A 86 4.55 -9.99 -12.10
N ARG A 87 3.30 -9.97 -12.58
CA ARG A 87 2.89 -10.61 -13.85
C ARG A 87 3.51 -9.97 -15.09
N ARG A 88 3.94 -8.70 -15.00
CA ARG A 88 4.58 -7.97 -16.10
C ARG A 88 6.09 -7.82 -15.91
N CYS A 89 6.69 -8.57 -14.99
CA CYS A 89 8.12 -8.55 -14.72
C CYS A 89 8.70 -7.14 -14.51
N GLY A 90 7.97 -6.26 -13.80
CA GLY A 90 8.42 -4.88 -13.55
C GLY A 90 7.96 -3.84 -14.58
N GLY A 91 7.12 -4.21 -15.55
CA GLY A 91 6.58 -3.26 -16.54
C GLY A 91 5.62 -2.21 -15.95
N ASN A 92 5.59 -1.02 -16.55
CA ASN A 92 4.81 0.14 -16.10
C ASN A 92 3.37 0.20 -16.62
N GLU A 93 2.83 -0.90 -17.16
CA GLU A 93 1.48 -0.89 -17.69
C GLU A 93 0.44 -0.88 -16.56
N CYS A 94 -0.22 0.25 -16.34
CA CYS A 94 -1.21 0.39 -15.26
C CYS A 94 -2.62 -0.06 -15.70
N ARG A 95 -2.80 -1.33 -16.07
CA ARG A 95 -4.13 -1.91 -16.34
C ARG A 95 -4.58 -2.85 -15.21
N LEU A 96 -5.09 -2.23 -14.15
CA LEU A 96 -5.62 -2.96 -12.99
C LEU A 96 -6.93 -3.70 -13.31
N THR A 97 -7.03 -4.91 -12.77
CA THR A 97 -8.28 -5.68 -12.79
C THR A 97 -9.31 -5.02 -11.88
N TYR A 98 -10.48 -4.71 -12.43
CA TYR A 98 -11.61 -4.18 -11.65
C TYR A 98 -12.32 -5.30 -10.89
N ILE A 99 -12.21 -5.32 -9.56
CA ILE A 99 -12.80 -6.37 -8.69
C ILE A 99 -14.09 -5.94 -7.98
N LYS A 100 -14.73 -4.85 -8.41
CA LYS A 100 -15.99 -4.34 -7.81
C LYS A 100 -15.90 -4.16 -6.28
N LYS A 101 -14.85 -3.49 -5.80
CA LYS A 101 -14.56 -3.31 -4.35
C LYS A 101 -15.76 -2.83 -3.53
N ASP A 102 -16.59 -1.94 -4.08
CA ASP A 102 -17.81 -1.45 -3.40
C ASP A 102 -18.91 -2.50 -3.26
N HIS A 103 -19.01 -3.42 -4.22
CA HIS A 103 -19.91 -4.56 -4.13
C HIS A 103 -19.46 -5.51 -3.02
N LEU A 104 -18.19 -5.91 -3.04
CA LEU A 104 -17.60 -6.77 -2.02
C LEU A 104 -17.73 -6.16 -0.62
N LEU A 105 -17.53 -4.84 -0.49
CA LEU A 105 -17.71 -4.16 0.79
C LEU A 105 -19.15 -4.23 1.29
N ARG A 106 -20.15 -4.01 0.41
CA ARG A 106 -21.58 -4.10 0.77
C ARG A 106 -21.96 -5.51 1.23
N GLU A 107 -21.36 -6.52 0.63
CA GLU A 107 -21.54 -7.93 1.01
C GLU A 107 -20.68 -8.35 2.20
N ARG A 108 -19.88 -7.44 2.79
CA ARG A 108 -18.91 -7.72 3.86
C ARG A 108 -17.85 -8.77 3.49
N ASN A 109 -17.58 -8.90 2.19
CA ASN A 109 -16.64 -9.85 1.61
C ASN A 109 -15.40 -9.17 1.00
N LEU A 110 -15.19 -7.87 1.22
CA LEU A 110 -13.97 -7.20 0.79
C LEU A 110 -12.81 -7.68 1.67
N PRO A 111 -11.81 -8.39 1.12
CA PRO A 111 -10.71 -8.90 1.94
C PRO A 111 -9.80 -7.76 2.40
N ILE A 112 -9.03 -8.04 3.45
CA ILE A 112 -7.93 -7.17 3.91
C ILE A 112 -6.64 -7.51 3.14
N SER A 113 -6.45 -8.78 2.82
CA SER A 113 -5.35 -9.30 2.01
C SER A 113 -5.88 -10.12 0.84
N LEU A 114 -5.38 -9.85 -0.36
CA LEU A 114 -5.64 -10.65 -1.55
C LEU A 114 -4.70 -11.85 -1.58
N PRO A 115 -5.20 -13.04 -1.94
CA PRO A 115 -4.33 -14.19 -2.14
C PRO A 115 -3.31 -13.88 -3.23
N CYS A 116 -2.06 -14.28 -2.99
CA CYS A 116 -1.01 -14.22 -3.99
C CYS A 116 -0.74 -15.63 -4.50
N ASN A 117 -0.64 -15.79 -5.82
CA ASN A 117 -0.29 -17.08 -6.40
C ASN A 117 1.17 -17.40 -6.05
N SER A 118 1.41 -18.53 -5.38
CA SER A 118 2.75 -18.92 -4.89
C SER A 118 3.76 -19.04 -6.02
N GLN A 119 3.38 -19.57 -7.18
CA GLN A 119 4.27 -19.67 -8.34
C GLN A 119 4.68 -18.28 -8.83
N LEU A 120 3.72 -17.37 -8.98
CA LEU A 120 4.01 -15.98 -9.35
C LEU A 120 4.93 -15.29 -8.33
N TYR A 121 4.75 -15.56 -7.04
CA TYR A 121 5.64 -15.07 -5.98
C TYR A 121 7.06 -15.60 -6.16
N TYR A 122 7.24 -16.91 -6.27
CA TYR A 122 8.55 -17.53 -6.43
C TYR A 122 9.24 -17.13 -7.75
N ASP A 123 8.49 -17.03 -8.85
CA ASP A 123 9.02 -16.55 -10.14
C ASP A 123 9.50 -15.10 -10.03
N THR A 124 8.72 -14.24 -9.38
CA THR A 124 9.13 -12.84 -9.13
C THR A 124 10.37 -12.81 -8.26
N LEU A 125 10.39 -13.59 -7.17
CA LEU A 125 11.51 -13.64 -6.25
C LEU A 125 12.78 -14.09 -6.96
N ALA A 126 12.71 -15.13 -7.81
CA ALA A 126 13.84 -15.59 -8.61
C ALA A 126 14.33 -14.52 -9.60
N ALA A 127 13.44 -13.69 -10.14
CA ALA A 127 13.80 -12.63 -11.08
C ALA A 127 14.48 -11.42 -10.41
N ILE A 128 14.18 -11.14 -9.13
CA ILE A 128 14.69 -9.96 -8.40
C ILE A 128 15.72 -10.30 -7.32
N ALA A 129 15.82 -11.57 -6.90
CA ALA A 129 16.78 -11.98 -5.88
C ALA A 129 18.20 -11.95 -6.45
N PRO A 130 19.17 -11.37 -5.73
CA PRO A 130 20.57 -11.56 -6.07
C PRO A 130 20.93 -13.06 -5.98
N PRO A 131 21.99 -13.53 -6.67
CA PRO A 131 22.39 -14.94 -6.70
C PRO A 131 22.63 -15.61 -5.33
N SER A 132 22.69 -14.83 -4.25
CA SER A 132 23.01 -15.25 -2.88
C SER A 132 21.83 -15.34 -1.91
N LEU A 133 20.58 -15.07 -2.31
CA LEU A 133 19.43 -15.21 -1.41
C LEU A 133 18.92 -16.66 -1.38
N HIS A 134 19.18 -17.39 -0.30
CA HIS A 134 18.51 -18.65 -0.01
C HIS A 134 17.05 -18.35 0.34
N VAL A 135 16.10 -18.91 -0.42
CA VAL A 135 14.66 -18.77 -0.15
C VAL A 135 14.35 -19.50 1.17
N PRO A 136 13.94 -18.81 2.25
CA PRO A 136 13.58 -19.49 3.49
C PRO A 136 12.31 -20.30 3.28
N SER A 137 12.35 -21.57 3.71
CA SER A 137 11.24 -22.53 3.67
C SER A 137 10.02 -22.15 4.50
N ASP A 138 10.09 -21.06 5.28
CA ASP A 138 9.10 -20.73 6.32
C ASP A 138 8.00 -19.76 5.85
N LEU A 139 7.98 -19.39 4.56
CA LEU A 139 6.96 -18.51 3.98
C LEU A 139 5.66 -19.24 3.58
N ASP A 140 5.62 -20.57 3.68
CA ASP A 140 4.43 -21.37 3.37
C ASP A 140 3.25 -21.14 4.34
N TYR A 141 3.45 -20.42 5.45
CA TYR A 141 2.40 -20.16 6.45
C TYR A 141 1.64 -18.82 6.28
N LEU A 142 1.96 -18.00 5.27
CA LEU A 142 1.36 -16.66 5.09
C LEU A 142 0.84 -16.36 3.67
N LEU A 143 0.64 -17.39 2.83
CA LEU A 143 -0.04 -17.26 1.53
C LEU A 143 -1.54 -17.60 1.62
#